data_AF-A0A2R6GPK7-F1
#
_entry.id   AF-A0A2R6GPK7-F1
#
_cell.length_a   1.000
_cell.length_b   1.000
_cell.length_c   1.000
_cell.angle_alpha   90.00
_cell.angle_beta   90.00
_cell.angle_gamma   90.00
#
_symmetry.space_group_name_H-M   'P 1'
#
loop_
_entity.id
_entity.type
_entity.pdbx_description
1 polymer ?
#
loop_
_entity_poly.entity_id
_entity_poly.type
_entity_poly.pdbx_seq_one_letter_code
_entity_poly.pdbx_strand_id
1 'polypeptide(L)'
;MDHSATEGIRMDKEHLLEHVKVAREHYLDSLIAFHRAEKAVGAKDPEDAVPYLRETSDHLQSVIEEIETALDMAHQTGDAEVSEAASDDAARDRLREQRAQVLERLKQEADGNDYFYDDPELWDYLSTSALADDPIAGYAMLADFATRFRNRVDGIVEDIQRDPDFDHVEQELWRATRLHLRMTNLGVMISFINRETRE
;
A
#
# COMPACT_ATOMS: atom_id res chain seq x y z
N MET A 1 -23.13 27.33 -17.39
CA MET A 1 -21.94 26.60 -16.89
C MET A 1 -22.35 26.05 -15.54
N ASP A 2 -22.36 24.73 -15.43
CA ASP A 2 -22.88 23.99 -14.28
C ASP A 2 -21.77 23.88 -13.22
N HIS A 3 -21.82 24.73 -12.20
CA HIS A 3 -20.81 24.76 -11.13
C HIS A 3 -21.00 23.64 -10.10
N SER A 4 -22.15 22.94 -10.09
CA SER A 4 -22.48 21.96 -9.05
C SER A 4 -21.76 20.62 -9.23
N ALA A 5 -21.49 20.20 -10.47
CA ALA A 5 -20.82 18.93 -10.75
C ALA A 5 -19.31 19.01 -10.45
N THR A 6 -18.67 20.13 -10.82
CA THR A 6 -17.24 20.34 -10.59
C THR A 6 -16.91 20.50 -9.10
N GLU A 7 -17.84 21.04 -8.31
CA GLU A 7 -17.66 21.24 -6.86
C GLU A 7 -17.85 19.93 -6.08
N GLY A 8 -18.76 19.04 -6.52
CA GLY A 8 -18.92 17.68 -5.97
C GLY A 8 -17.70 16.79 -6.24
N ILE A 9 -17.22 16.73 -7.49
CA ILE A 9 -16.05 15.91 -7.89
C ILE A 9 -14.78 16.34 -7.13
N ARG A 10 -14.61 17.65 -6.91
CA ARG A 10 -13.47 18.17 -6.14
C ARG A 10 -13.52 17.76 -4.67
N MET A 11 -14.71 17.78 -4.06
CA MET A 11 -14.92 17.40 -2.66
C MET A 11 -14.65 15.90 -2.46
N ASP A 12 -15.05 15.05 -3.41
CA ASP A 12 -14.83 13.61 -3.35
C ASP A 12 -13.34 13.22 -3.45
N LYS A 13 -12.56 13.94 -4.27
CA LYS A 13 -11.12 13.75 -4.39
C LYS A 13 -10.36 14.20 -3.15
N GLU A 14 -10.77 15.30 -2.52
CA GLU A 14 -10.17 15.79 -1.26
C GLU A 14 -10.41 14.78 -0.12
N HIS A 15 -11.59 14.14 -0.07
CA HIS A 15 -11.88 13.09 0.92
C HIS A 15 -11.09 11.80 0.68
N LEU A 16 -10.95 11.34 -0.57
CA LEU A 16 -10.12 10.17 -0.90
C LEU A 16 -8.66 10.35 -0.42
N LEU A 17 -8.10 11.54 -0.62
CA LEU A 17 -6.74 11.84 -0.20
C LEU A 17 -6.56 11.88 1.32
N GLU A 18 -7.62 12.25 2.07
CA GLU A 18 -7.57 12.20 3.54
C GLU A 18 -7.51 10.75 4.04
N HIS A 19 -8.33 9.84 3.50
CA HIS A 19 -8.27 8.42 3.85
C HIS A 19 -6.89 7.80 3.56
N VAL A 20 -6.31 8.08 2.39
CA VAL A 20 -4.94 7.61 2.06
C VAL A 20 -3.90 8.17 3.03
N LYS A 21 -4.06 9.42 3.47
CA LYS A 21 -3.17 10.06 4.44
C LYS A 21 -3.30 9.44 5.83
N VAL A 22 -4.53 9.21 6.30
CA VAL A 22 -4.80 8.53 7.59
C VAL A 22 -4.26 7.09 7.56
N ALA A 23 -4.47 6.36 6.46
CA ALA A 23 -3.87 5.03 6.27
C ALA A 23 -2.34 5.08 6.39
N ARG A 24 -1.68 6.09 5.82
CA ARG A 24 -0.23 6.26 5.95
C ARG A 24 0.20 6.52 7.40
N GLU A 25 -0.56 7.31 8.15
CA GLU A 25 -0.28 7.58 9.58
C GLU A 25 -0.39 6.28 10.39
N HIS A 26 -1.46 5.52 10.24
CA HIS A 26 -1.60 4.20 10.87
C HIS A 26 -0.52 3.22 10.45
N TYR A 27 -0.09 3.23 9.19
CA TYR A 27 1.00 2.38 8.75
C TYR A 27 2.31 2.72 9.47
N LEU A 28 2.61 4.00 9.67
CA LEU A 28 3.80 4.42 10.43
C LEU A 28 3.72 3.97 11.90
N ASP A 29 2.56 4.11 12.54
CA ASP A 29 2.35 3.62 13.91
C ASP A 29 2.52 2.10 14.00
N SER A 30 2.03 1.36 12.99
CA SER A 30 2.21 -0.09 12.91
C SER A 30 3.68 -0.50 12.84
N LEU A 31 4.50 0.24 12.10
CA LEU A 31 5.95 0.00 11.97
C LEU A 31 6.69 0.32 13.26
N ILE A 32 6.28 1.38 13.97
CA ILE A 32 6.86 1.73 15.27
C ILE A 32 6.60 0.62 16.29
N ALA A 33 5.36 0.14 16.36
CA ALA A 33 4.99 -0.99 17.21
C ALA A 33 5.74 -2.27 16.81
N PHE A 34 5.82 -2.57 15.50
CA PHE A 34 6.47 -3.77 15.00
C PHE A 34 7.97 -3.77 15.35
N HIS A 35 8.62 -2.62 15.22
CA HIS A 35 10.02 -2.46 15.60
C HIS A 35 10.26 -2.66 17.12
N ARG A 36 9.29 -2.29 17.97
CA ARG A 36 9.37 -2.60 19.41
C ARG A 36 9.24 -4.10 19.67
N ALA A 37 8.38 -4.80 18.92
CA ALA A 37 8.28 -6.25 18.97
C ALA A 37 9.61 -6.93 18.57
N GLU A 38 10.22 -6.50 17.46
CA GLU A 38 11.53 -7.00 17.02
C GLU A 38 12.60 -6.82 18.09
N LYS A 39 12.60 -5.68 18.79
CA LYS A 39 13.53 -5.42 19.91
C LYS A 39 13.29 -6.33 21.11
N ALA A 40 12.04 -6.61 21.47
CA ALA A 40 11.70 -7.52 22.56
C ALA A 40 12.18 -8.94 22.26
N VAL A 41 11.88 -9.44 21.04
CA VAL A 41 12.40 -10.74 20.59
C VAL A 41 13.93 -10.72 20.58
N GLY A 42 14.58 -9.69 20.04
CA GLY A 42 16.06 -9.59 20.04
C GLY A 42 16.69 -9.58 21.45
N ALA A 43 15.94 -9.19 22.48
CA ALA A 43 16.34 -9.30 23.88
C ALA A 43 16.13 -10.71 24.48
N LYS A 44 15.69 -11.67 23.65
CA LYS A 44 15.32 -13.06 23.99
C LYS A 44 14.12 -13.16 24.91
N ASP A 45 13.18 -12.24 24.77
CA ASP A 45 11.90 -12.24 25.47
C ASP A 45 10.74 -12.12 24.47
N PRO A 46 10.33 -13.24 23.84
CA PRO A 46 9.26 -13.21 22.84
C PRO A 46 7.89 -12.92 23.45
N GLU A 47 7.65 -13.21 24.73
CA GLU A 47 6.38 -12.91 25.40
C GLU A 47 6.16 -11.39 25.53
N ASP A 48 7.23 -10.64 25.82
CA ASP A 48 7.21 -9.17 25.85
C ASP A 48 6.93 -8.53 24.47
N ALA A 49 7.07 -9.28 23.37
CA ALA A 49 6.75 -8.81 22.03
C ALA A 49 5.23 -8.80 21.74
N VAL A 50 4.45 -9.65 22.42
CA VAL A 50 3.00 -9.83 22.18
C VAL A 50 2.19 -8.53 22.21
N PRO A 51 2.30 -7.64 23.22
CA PRO A 51 1.53 -6.40 23.22
C PRO A 51 1.84 -5.50 22.01
N TYR A 52 3.10 -5.45 21.58
CA TYR A 52 3.51 -4.66 20.43
C TYR A 52 3.05 -5.27 19.11
N LEU A 53 3.06 -6.60 18.98
CA LEU A 53 2.50 -7.27 17.80
C LEU A 53 0.99 -7.06 17.68
N ARG A 54 0.26 -7.04 18.80
CA ARG A 54 -1.17 -6.67 18.80
C ARG A 54 -1.39 -5.22 18.38
N GLU A 55 -0.60 -4.28 18.93
CA GLU A 55 -0.61 -2.87 18.52
C GLU A 55 -0.32 -2.74 17.00
N THR A 56 0.65 -3.49 16.46
CA THR A 56 0.89 -3.56 15.02
C THR A 56 -0.33 -4.06 14.24
N SER A 57 -0.96 -5.16 14.68
CA SER A 57 -2.14 -5.73 14.02
C SER A 57 -3.32 -4.76 14.02
N ASP A 58 -3.58 -4.09 15.15
CA ASP A 58 -4.64 -3.10 15.29
C ASP A 58 -4.42 -1.92 14.33
N HIS A 59 -3.20 -1.40 14.26
CA HIS A 59 -2.87 -0.33 13.31
C HIS A 59 -2.99 -0.79 11.85
N LEU A 60 -2.53 -2.00 11.52
CA LEU A 60 -2.70 -2.55 10.17
C LEU A 60 -4.17 -2.76 9.80
N GLN A 61 -5.03 -3.10 10.78
CA GLN A 61 -6.47 -3.16 10.55
C GLN A 61 -7.02 -1.78 10.16
N SER A 62 -6.62 -0.72 10.86
CA SER A 62 -7.00 0.65 10.46
C SER A 62 -6.45 1.03 9.09
N VAL A 63 -5.23 0.61 8.73
CA VAL A 63 -4.70 0.81 7.36
C VAL A 63 -5.61 0.17 6.32
N ILE A 64 -6.04 -1.07 6.54
CA ILE A 64 -6.91 -1.82 5.63
C ILE A 64 -8.25 -1.09 5.48
N GLU A 65 -8.90 -0.73 6.58
CA GLU A 65 -10.21 -0.07 6.59
C GLU A 65 -10.19 1.28 5.86
N GLU A 66 -9.15 2.09 6.09
CA GLU A 66 -8.99 3.40 5.45
C GLU A 66 -8.74 3.27 3.94
N ILE A 67 -7.92 2.28 3.53
CA ILE A 67 -7.70 2.00 2.11
C ILE A 67 -8.98 1.48 1.45
N GLU A 68 -9.66 0.50 2.06
CA GLU A 68 -10.91 -0.05 1.52
C GLU A 68 -12.00 1.03 1.38
N THR A 69 -12.12 1.92 2.37
CA THR A 69 -13.02 3.07 2.29
C THR A 69 -12.65 3.98 1.12
N ALA A 70 -11.35 4.29 0.95
CA ALA A 70 -10.88 5.08 -0.18
C ALA A 70 -11.19 4.41 -1.53
N LEU A 71 -10.98 3.08 -1.64
CA LEU A 71 -11.29 2.29 -2.84
C LEU A 71 -12.80 2.33 -3.16
N ASP A 72 -13.66 2.15 -2.17
CA ASP A 72 -15.12 2.18 -2.34
C ASP A 72 -15.61 3.55 -2.82
N MET A 73 -15.07 4.63 -2.25
CA MET A 73 -15.37 6.00 -2.70
C MET A 73 -14.90 6.24 -4.14
N ALA A 74 -13.74 5.70 -4.47
CA ALA A 74 -13.15 5.85 -5.79
C ALA A 74 -13.94 5.08 -6.86
N HIS A 75 -14.51 3.91 -6.53
CA HIS A 75 -15.43 3.20 -7.41
C HIS A 75 -16.75 3.94 -7.62
N GLN A 76 -17.33 4.51 -6.55
CA GLN A 76 -18.59 5.28 -6.63
C GLN A 76 -18.45 6.55 -7.47
N THR A 77 -17.26 7.15 -7.52
CA THR A 77 -16.95 8.37 -8.28
C THR A 77 -16.42 8.06 -9.69
N GLY A 78 -15.65 6.98 -9.85
CA GLY A 78 -15.10 6.52 -11.12
C GLY A 78 -16.15 6.02 -12.12
N ASP A 79 -17.30 5.50 -11.65
CA ASP A 79 -18.45 5.15 -12.49
C ASP A 79 -19.03 6.37 -13.25
N ALA A 80 -18.71 7.61 -12.84
CA ALA A 80 -19.16 8.83 -13.50
C ALA A 80 -18.19 9.39 -14.57
N GLU A 81 -16.86 9.29 -14.38
CA GLU A 81 -15.86 9.87 -15.31
C GLU A 81 -15.29 8.88 -16.33
N VAL A 82 -15.12 7.59 -15.96
CA VAL A 82 -14.52 6.57 -16.86
C VAL A 82 -15.44 6.23 -18.03
N SER A 83 -16.76 6.44 -17.87
CA SER A 83 -17.77 6.20 -18.91
C SER A 83 -17.67 7.15 -20.11
N GLU A 84 -17.12 8.36 -19.95
CA GLU A 84 -17.00 9.35 -21.05
C GLU A 84 -15.67 9.27 -21.81
N ALA A 85 -14.55 9.05 -21.11
CA ALA A 85 -13.21 8.99 -21.72
C ALA A 85 -12.86 7.64 -22.40
N ALA A 86 -13.51 6.54 -22.00
CA ALA A 86 -13.21 5.19 -22.49
C ALA A 86 -13.75 4.87 -23.90
N SER A 87 -14.36 5.83 -24.60
CA SER A 87 -14.98 5.62 -25.93
C SER A 87 -14.11 6.04 -27.13
N ASP A 88 -12.94 6.66 -26.92
CA ASP A 88 -12.02 7.11 -27.98
C ASP A 88 -10.69 6.34 -27.95
N ASP A 89 -10.46 5.49 -28.94
CA ASP A 89 -9.25 4.66 -29.05
C ASP A 89 -7.96 5.50 -29.11
N ALA A 90 -8.02 6.73 -29.65
CA ALA A 90 -6.88 7.64 -29.70
C ALA A 90 -6.53 8.26 -28.33
N ALA A 91 -7.47 8.30 -27.39
CA ALA A 91 -7.22 8.69 -26.01
C ALA A 91 -6.57 7.55 -25.23
N ARG A 92 -7.04 6.31 -25.44
CA ARG A 92 -6.46 5.10 -24.84
C ARG A 92 -5.01 4.86 -25.24
N ASP A 93 -4.67 5.03 -26.52
CA ASP A 93 -3.30 4.82 -26.98
C ASP A 93 -2.33 5.88 -26.42
N ARG A 94 -2.78 7.13 -26.25
CA ARG A 94 -2.00 8.18 -25.59
C ARG A 94 -1.74 7.89 -24.11
N LEU A 95 -2.76 7.40 -23.39
CA LEU A 95 -2.62 7.00 -21.98
C LEU A 95 -1.62 5.83 -21.82
N ARG A 96 -1.64 4.86 -22.74
CA ARG A 96 -0.66 3.76 -22.76
C ARG A 96 0.77 4.24 -23.00
N GLU A 97 0.98 5.19 -23.91
CA GLU A 97 2.31 5.78 -24.15
C GLU A 97 2.81 6.55 -22.93
N GLN A 98 1.95 7.35 -22.30
CA GLN A 98 2.26 8.07 -21.06
C GLN A 98 2.62 7.10 -19.92
N ARG A 99 1.87 6.01 -19.78
CA ARG A 99 2.16 4.93 -18.81
C ARG A 99 3.55 4.33 -19.01
N ALA A 100 3.88 3.98 -20.25
CA ALA A 100 5.17 3.39 -20.58
C ALA A 100 6.33 4.33 -20.20
N GLN A 101 6.16 5.64 -20.42
CA GLN A 101 7.13 6.66 -20.03
C GLN A 101 7.28 6.78 -18.51
N VAL A 102 6.17 6.81 -17.77
CA VAL A 102 6.21 6.88 -16.29
C VAL A 102 6.89 5.64 -15.70
N LEU A 103 6.55 4.45 -16.18
CA LEU A 103 7.17 3.20 -15.72
C LEU A 103 8.66 3.12 -16.08
N GLU A 104 9.06 3.60 -17.25
CA GLU A 104 10.48 3.67 -17.63
C GLU A 104 11.25 4.63 -16.72
N ARG A 105 10.67 5.79 -16.38
CA ARG A 105 11.27 6.73 -15.41
C ARG A 105 11.35 6.13 -14.01
N LEU A 106 10.32 5.39 -13.58
CA LEU A 106 10.34 4.68 -12.30
C LEU A 106 11.46 3.64 -12.26
N LYS A 107 11.69 2.90 -13.35
CA LYS A 107 12.81 1.96 -13.46
C LYS A 107 14.17 2.66 -13.39
N GLN A 108 14.34 3.77 -14.11
CA GLN A 108 15.58 4.55 -14.06
C GLN A 108 15.85 5.12 -12.66
N GLU A 109 14.80 5.58 -11.96
CA GLU A 109 14.89 6.01 -10.58
C GLU A 109 15.26 4.83 -9.66
N ALA A 110 14.67 3.64 -9.88
CA ALA A 110 14.98 2.45 -9.11
C ALA A 110 16.41 1.94 -9.30
N ASP A 111 16.91 1.93 -10.53
CA ASP A 111 18.30 1.55 -10.85
C ASP A 111 19.32 2.53 -10.25
N GLY A 112 18.91 3.79 -10.08
CA GLY A 112 19.75 4.86 -9.53
C GLY A 112 19.72 4.99 -8.01
N ASN A 113 18.85 4.27 -7.31
CA ASN A 113 18.60 4.47 -5.88
C ASN A 113 18.41 3.18 -5.08
N ASP A 114 19.19 3.04 -4.00
CA ASP A 114 19.18 1.85 -3.11
C ASP A 114 17.89 1.69 -2.26
N TYR A 115 16.96 2.64 -2.31
CA TYR A 115 15.71 2.57 -1.55
C TYR A 115 14.60 1.76 -2.25
N PHE A 116 14.80 1.38 -3.52
CA PHE A 116 13.92 0.43 -4.19
C PHE A 116 14.41 -0.99 -3.98
N TYR A 117 13.49 -1.87 -3.57
CA TYR A 117 13.75 -3.30 -3.49
C TYR A 117 13.43 -3.94 -4.84
N ASP A 118 14.35 -4.75 -5.38
CA ASP A 118 14.12 -5.52 -6.60
C ASP A 118 13.12 -6.66 -6.32
N ASP A 119 11.84 -6.38 -6.64
CA ASP A 119 10.72 -7.29 -6.43
C ASP A 119 10.03 -7.55 -7.78
N PRO A 120 10.35 -8.68 -8.44
CA PRO A 120 9.79 -9.01 -9.75
C PRO A 120 8.25 -9.11 -9.75
N GLU A 121 7.64 -9.50 -8.63
CA GLU A 121 6.18 -9.61 -8.52
C GLU A 121 5.54 -8.22 -8.46
N LEU A 122 6.16 -7.27 -7.74
CA LEU A 122 5.70 -5.87 -7.75
C LEU A 122 5.90 -5.25 -9.14
N TRP A 123 7.03 -5.48 -9.79
CA TRP A 123 7.28 -4.96 -11.14
C TRP A 123 6.31 -5.53 -12.17
N ASP A 124 6.04 -6.84 -12.12
CA ASP A 124 5.04 -7.49 -12.98
C ASP A 124 3.66 -6.88 -12.73
N TYR A 125 3.26 -6.74 -11.46
CA TYR A 125 2.02 -6.07 -11.09
C TYR A 125 1.94 -4.63 -11.62
N LEU A 126 2.95 -3.78 -11.43
CA LEU A 126 2.93 -2.39 -11.92
C LEU A 126 2.93 -2.32 -13.45
N SER A 127 3.63 -3.25 -14.10
CA SER A 127 3.72 -3.35 -15.56
C SER A 127 2.46 -3.92 -16.22
N THR A 128 1.59 -4.58 -15.45
CA THR A 128 0.32 -5.15 -15.93
C THR A 128 -0.90 -4.37 -15.45
N SER A 129 -0.86 -3.82 -14.23
CA SER A 129 -1.92 -3.00 -13.64
C SER A 129 -2.05 -1.67 -14.38
N ALA A 130 -3.29 -1.29 -14.66
CA ALA A 130 -3.63 -0.09 -15.42
C ALA A 130 -3.38 1.21 -14.62
N LEU A 131 -2.32 1.33 -13.83
CA LEU A 131 -2.09 2.44 -12.89
C LEU A 131 -2.06 3.84 -13.50
N ALA A 132 -1.89 3.96 -14.82
CA ALA A 132 -2.04 5.23 -15.52
C ALA A 132 -3.50 5.57 -15.89
N ASP A 133 -4.36 4.54 -16.01
CA ASP A 133 -5.80 4.66 -16.27
C ASP A 133 -6.62 4.57 -14.97
N ASP A 134 -6.07 3.97 -13.92
CA ASP A 134 -6.69 3.72 -12.63
C ASP A 134 -5.67 3.88 -11.46
N PRO A 135 -5.55 5.09 -10.90
CA PRO A 135 -4.74 5.35 -9.69
C PRO A 135 -5.15 4.52 -8.48
N ILE A 136 -6.35 3.93 -8.50
CA ILE A 136 -6.99 3.19 -7.40
C ILE A 136 -6.43 1.78 -7.31
N ALA A 137 -6.07 1.18 -8.46
CA ALA A 137 -5.54 -0.18 -8.55
C ALA A 137 -4.38 -0.44 -7.57
N GLY A 138 -3.42 0.50 -7.46
CA GLY A 138 -2.26 0.36 -6.58
C GLY A 138 -2.63 0.27 -5.10
N TYR A 139 -3.69 0.97 -4.68
CA TYR A 139 -4.17 0.91 -3.31
C TYR A 139 -4.81 -0.45 -2.98
N ALA A 140 -5.42 -1.14 -3.94
CA ALA A 140 -5.95 -2.49 -3.73
C ALA A 140 -4.84 -3.50 -3.42
N MET A 141 -3.70 -3.41 -4.12
CA MET A 141 -2.54 -4.26 -3.79
C MET A 141 -1.92 -3.86 -2.44
N LEU A 142 -1.92 -2.57 -2.09
CA LEU A 142 -1.48 -2.10 -0.79
C LEU A 142 -2.32 -2.70 0.35
N ALA A 143 -3.64 -2.76 0.21
CA ALA A 143 -4.55 -3.39 1.17
C ALA A 143 -4.31 -4.92 1.30
N ASP A 144 -4.06 -5.61 0.20
CA ASP A 144 -3.69 -7.04 0.22
C ASP A 144 -2.35 -7.27 0.96
N PHE A 145 -1.33 -6.44 0.71
CA PHE A 145 -0.09 -6.51 1.48
C PHE A 145 -0.30 -6.21 2.97
N ALA A 146 -1.10 -5.20 3.31
CA ALA A 146 -1.44 -4.87 4.69
C ALA A 146 -2.13 -6.06 5.39
N THR A 147 -3.08 -6.70 4.69
CA THR A 147 -3.79 -7.89 5.19
C THR A 147 -2.85 -9.07 5.39
N ARG A 148 -1.95 -9.36 4.44
CA ARG A 148 -0.95 -10.42 4.58
C ARG A 148 0.02 -10.15 5.72
N PHE A 149 0.44 -8.89 5.88
CA PHE A 149 1.32 -8.50 6.98
C PHE A 149 0.61 -8.65 8.33
N ARG A 150 -0.63 -8.18 8.43
CA ARG A 150 -1.48 -8.34 9.61
C ARG A 150 -1.66 -9.82 9.99
N ASN A 151 -2.08 -10.66 9.03
CA ASN A 151 -2.26 -12.09 9.25
C ASN A 151 -0.97 -12.78 9.71
N ARG A 152 0.19 -12.34 9.20
CA ARG A 152 1.49 -12.84 9.66
C ARG A 152 1.76 -12.43 11.11
N VAL A 153 1.51 -11.17 11.46
CA VAL A 153 1.67 -10.66 12.83
C VAL A 153 0.76 -11.39 13.81
N ASP A 154 -0.52 -11.58 13.44
CA ASP A 154 -1.48 -12.36 14.24
C ASP A 154 -1.00 -13.81 14.43
N GLY A 155 -0.48 -14.44 13.37
CA GLY A 155 0.12 -15.78 13.45
C GLY A 155 1.31 -15.85 14.41
N ILE A 156 2.18 -14.82 14.45
CA ILE A 156 3.30 -14.76 15.41
C ILE A 156 2.77 -14.67 16.84
N VAL A 157 1.70 -13.90 17.08
CA VAL A 157 1.07 -13.83 18.41
C VAL A 157 0.55 -15.20 18.83
N GLU A 158 -0.15 -15.91 17.94
CA GLU A 158 -0.65 -17.27 18.20
C GLU A 158 0.51 -18.25 18.50
N ASP A 159 1.60 -18.18 17.73
CA ASP A 159 2.78 -19.00 17.93
C ASP A 159 3.41 -18.76 19.32
N ILE A 160 3.65 -17.50 19.69
CA ILE A 160 4.21 -17.15 21.02
C ILE A 160 3.31 -17.66 22.15
N GLN A 161 1.99 -17.48 22.02
CA GLN A 161 1.04 -17.89 23.05
C GLN A 161 0.94 -19.42 23.20
N ARG A 162 1.21 -20.16 22.13
CA ARG A 162 1.17 -21.62 22.15
C ARG A 162 2.49 -22.22 22.64
N ASP A 163 3.61 -21.74 22.10
CA ASP A 163 4.97 -22.19 22.40
C ASP A 163 5.97 -21.07 22.03
N PRO A 164 6.53 -20.35 23.02
CA PRO A 164 7.41 -19.20 22.78
C PRO A 164 8.82 -19.62 22.37
N ASP A 165 8.93 -20.43 21.31
CA ASP A 165 10.20 -20.84 20.72
C ASP A 165 10.87 -19.65 20.02
N PHE A 166 11.95 -19.17 20.62
CA PHE A 166 12.67 -17.98 20.16
C PHE A 166 13.13 -18.10 18.69
N ASP A 167 13.71 -19.23 18.29
CA ASP A 167 14.28 -19.39 16.95
C ASP A 167 13.18 -19.38 15.87
N HIS A 168 12.02 -19.98 16.18
CA HIS A 168 10.84 -19.94 15.31
C HIS A 168 10.24 -18.53 15.23
N VAL A 169 10.05 -17.87 16.37
CA VAL A 169 9.50 -16.50 16.43
C VAL A 169 10.40 -15.49 15.69
N GLU A 170 11.72 -15.59 15.85
CA GLU A 170 12.69 -14.75 15.14
C GLU A 170 12.58 -14.94 13.62
N GLN A 171 12.44 -16.19 13.15
CA GLN A 171 12.24 -16.48 11.72
C GLN A 171 10.92 -15.92 11.18
N GLU A 172 9.84 -16.03 11.94
CA GLU A 172 8.54 -15.50 11.53
C GLU A 172 8.51 -13.97 11.52
N LEU A 173 9.16 -13.32 12.49
CA LEU A 173 9.41 -11.88 12.45
C LEU A 173 10.17 -11.48 11.19
N TRP A 174 11.28 -12.16 10.85
CA TRP A 174 12.02 -11.85 9.63
C TRP A 174 11.16 -11.98 8.35
N ARG A 175 10.27 -12.98 8.30
CA ARG A 175 9.30 -13.13 7.19
C ARG A 175 8.30 -11.97 7.16
N ALA A 176 7.84 -11.51 8.33
CA ALA A 176 6.99 -10.33 8.45
C ALA A 176 7.73 -9.04 8.06
N THR A 177 9.02 -8.91 8.42
CA THR A 177 9.91 -7.81 8.00
C THR A 177 9.95 -7.69 6.47
N ARG A 178 10.09 -8.83 5.78
CA ARG A 178 10.06 -8.83 4.31
C ARG A 178 8.73 -8.36 3.74
N LEU A 179 7.60 -8.71 4.35
CA LEU A 179 6.29 -8.23 3.89
C LEU A 179 6.17 -6.71 4.03
N HIS A 180 6.57 -6.14 5.17
CA HIS A 180 6.54 -4.69 5.33
C HIS A 180 7.49 -3.99 4.35
N LEU A 181 8.67 -4.56 4.04
CA LEU A 181 9.61 -3.95 3.08
C LEU A 181 9.00 -3.89 1.69
N ARG A 182 8.32 -4.97 1.26
CA ARG A 182 7.58 -5.01 -0.01
C ARG A 182 6.45 -3.99 -0.04
N MET A 183 5.69 -3.87 1.06
CA MET A 183 4.60 -2.90 1.19
C MET A 183 5.12 -1.45 1.11
N THR A 184 6.22 -1.14 1.81
CA THR A 184 6.88 0.18 1.73
C THR A 184 7.39 0.47 0.32
N ASN A 185 8.02 -0.51 -0.33
CA ASN A 185 8.50 -0.38 -1.71
C ASN A 185 7.36 -0.06 -2.67
N LEU A 186 6.24 -0.80 -2.59
CA LEU A 186 5.03 -0.52 -3.35
C LEU A 186 4.48 0.88 -3.06
N GLY A 187 4.46 1.32 -1.80
CA GLY A 187 4.02 2.66 -1.42
C GLY A 187 4.87 3.78 -2.05
N VAL A 188 6.20 3.58 -2.15
CA VAL A 188 7.12 4.51 -2.83
C VAL A 188 6.85 4.52 -4.34
N MET A 189 6.69 3.34 -4.95
CA MET A 189 6.38 3.20 -6.38
C MET A 189 5.04 3.87 -6.74
N ILE A 190 3.98 3.65 -5.96
CA ILE A 190 2.67 4.30 -6.14
C ILE A 190 2.78 5.81 -5.99
N SER A 191 3.51 6.29 -4.97
CA SER A 191 3.72 7.72 -4.74
C SER A 191 4.44 8.38 -5.91
N PHE A 192 5.44 7.70 -6.50
CA PHE A 192 6.13 8.15 -7.70
C PHE A 192 5.16 8.24 -8.88
N ILE A 193 4.43 7.15 -9.18
CA ILE A 193 3.48 7.12 -10.30
C ILE A 193 2.44 8.24 -10.17
N ASN A 194 1.84 8.40 -8.98
CA ASN A 194 0.85 9.44 -8.70
C ASN A 194 1.40 10.86 -8.81
N ARG A 195 2.70 11.08 -8.60
CA ARG A 195 3.35 12.38 -8.82
C ARG A 195 3.51 12.64 -10.31
N GLU A 196 4.07 11.67 -11.04
CA GLU A 196 4.38 11.82 -12.47
C GLU A 196 3.15 11.84 -13.39
N THR A 197 1.99 11.37 -12.92
CA THR A 197 0.73 11.44 -13.67
C THR A 197 -0.12 12.67 -13.37
N ARG A 198 0.23 13.47 -12.35
CA ARG A 198 -0.46 14.72 -11.99
C ARG A 198 0.10 15.96 -12.69
N GLU A 199 1.31 15.87 -13.24
CA GLU A 199 1.99 16.90 -14.03
C GLU A 199 1.64 16.78 -15.53
#